data_AF-A0A0L6UQB7-F1
#
_entry.id   AF-A0A0L6UQB7-F1
#
_cell.length_a   1.000
_cell.length_b   1.000
_cell.length_c   1.000
_cell.angle_alpha   90.00
_cell.angle_beta   90.00
_cell.angle_gamma   90.00
#
_symmetry.space_group_name_H-M   'P 1'
#
loop_
_entity.id
_entity.type
_entity.pdbx_description
1 polymer ?
#
loop_
_entity_poly.entity_id
_entity_poly.type
_entity_poly.pdbx_seq_one_letter_code
_entity_poly.pdbx_strand_id
1 'polypeptide(L)'
;MLIHDSTATHHGSPSGNHSTATHHGLHPSGNHSTASNHGFPPSGNHSLPNHGSPTSGMPPGVDPFAAVSAAILHEFTQPLSRTTIALLAIFLLFHSLIAGFSLIILIWPQITRQRRAQWLIRKSYIPNQPGEKTCNTPLYLINTGLFMCLVQLLGSLSTIAYVCLQINPSRSLNYALHAQPLIPLGMMYLFEMLAHWIMAHCFLTLGISRDSSYSTDIPSRSITKSLTRWNPSPMFVNVFFACFPICIVVGITGAILRGAAGLGIILSQTRRMLKLLSQGTGTLKQLQAPSATQYQRNVAASNLQRIQAELTAQTHESQSNLVRAIYYQRWSSALYFALVSVTCLVSKLSLRA
;
A
#
# COMPACT_ATOMS: atom_id res chain seq x y z
N MET A 1 -11.94 74.96 -4.56
CA MET A 1 -10.56 75.40 -4.30
C MET A 1 -9.66 74.27 -4.80
N LEU A 2 -9.47 74.17 -6.12
CA LEU A 2 -8.39 74.80 -6.91
C LEU A 2 -7.03 74.13 -6.62
N ILE A 3 -6.55 73.25 -7.52
CA ILE A 3 -5.69 73.53 -8.72
C ILE A 3 -4.19 73.41 -8.30
N HIS A 4 -3.21 72.87 -9.06
CA HIS A 4 -2.95 72.55 -10.48
C HIS A 4 -2.46 71.06 -10.62
N ASP A 5 -2.81 70.28 -11.66
CA ASP A 5 -2.18 70.11 -13.01
C ASP A 5 -0.74 69.53 -13.03
N SER A 6 -0.29 68.73 -14.02
CA SER A 6 -0.88 68.14 -15.25
C SER A 6 -0.09 66.84 -15.64
N THR A 7 -0.19 66.12 -16.79
CA THR A 7 -0.80 66.38 -18.12
C THR A 7 -1.19 65.07 -18.86
N ALA A 8 -2.15 65.18 -19.78
CA ALA A 8 -2.28 64.59 -21.14
C ALA A 8 -1.44 63.34 -21.56
N THR A 9 -2.01 62.19 -21.96
CA THR A 9 -2.73 61.82 -23.23
C THR A 9 -1.83 61.83 -24.50
N HIS A 10 -1.92 60.94 -25.51
CA HIS A 10 -3.12 60.43 -26.21
C HIS A 10 -2.89 59.07 -26.98
N HIS A 11 -4.02 58.43 -27.34
CA HIS A 11 -4.29 57.31 -28.28
C HIS A 11 -3.24 56.80 -29.31
N GLY A 12 -3.28 55.47 -29.59
CA GLY A 12 -2.74 54.91 -30.85
C GLY A 12 -2.89 53.38 -31.05
N SER A 13 -3.90 52.95 -31.84
CA SER A 13 -4.08 51.62 -32.46
C SER A 13 -5.07 51.80 -33.62
N PRO A 14 -5.11 50.98 -34.71
CA PRO A 14 -4.69 49.57 -34.80
C PRO A 14 -4.00 49.16 -36.15
N SER A 15 -3.89 47.83 -36.41
CA SER A 15 -3.65 47.17 -37.72
C SER A 15 -2.21 47.23 -38.29
N GLY A 16 -1.65 46.24 -38.99
CA GLY A 16 -2.13 44.88 -39.36
C GLY A 16 -1.21 44.19 -40.38
N ASN A 17 -1.53 42.93 -40.74
CA ASN A 17 -1.04 42.11 -41.88
C ASN A 17 0.33 41.37 -41.85
N HIS A 18 0.21 40.04 -41.95
CA HIS A 18 0.88 39.08 -42.85
C HIS A 18 2.38 39.17 -43.20
N SER A 19 3.08 38.03 -43.03
CA SER A 19 3.63 37.25 -44.16
C SER A 19 4.01 35.80 -43.77
N THR A 20 4.17 34.94 -44.77
CA THR A 20 4.25 33.45 -44.68
C THR A 20 5.48 32.86 -45.38
N ALA A 21 5.85 31.61 -44.99
CA ALA A 21 6.74 30.69 -45.70
C ALA A 21 8.24 31.09 -45.76
N THR A 22 9.23 30.20 -45.95
CA THR A 22 9.26 28.95 -46.75
C THR A 22 10.26 27.91 -46.23
N HIS A 23 10.12 26.66 -46.68
CA HIS A 23 11.04 25.52 -46.53
C HIS A 23 12.52 25.82 -46.88
N HIS A 24 13.44 25.07 -46.26
CA HIS A 24 14.39 24.20 -46.98
C HIS A 24 14.92 23.11 -46.02
N GLY A 25 15.14 21.89 -46.51
CA GLY A 25 15.70 20.79 -45.72
C GLY A 25 16.98 20.23 -46.37
N LEU A 26 17.85 19.63 -45.56
CA LEU A 26 18.97 18.77 -45.98
C LEU A 26 19.41 17.89 -44.77
N HIS A 27 19.49 16.58 -45.00
CA HIS A 27 20.21 15.57 -44.18
C HIS A 27 21.52 15.22 -44.91
N PRO A 28 22.45 14.41 -44.37
CA PRO A 28 22.72 14.00 -42.98
C PRO A 28 24.21 14.22 -42.56
N SER A 29 24.55 14.06 -41.27
CA SER A 29 25.75 13.32 -40.76
C SER A 29 26.06 13.64 -39.29
N GLY A 30 26.65 12.70 -38.54
CA GLY A 30 27.55 13.00 -37.41
C GLY A 30 27.04 12.82 -35.98
N ASN A 31 27.43 11.69 -35.36
CA ASN A 31 27.28 11.32 -33.94
C ASN A 31 27.60 12.43 -32.90
N HIS A 32 26.82 12.53 -31.82
CA HIS A 32 27.18 11.94 -30.51
C HIS A 32 26.12 12.20 -29.40
N SER A 33 26.02 11.23 -28.46
CA SER A 33 25.74 11.34 -27.01
C SER A 33 24.86 12.49 -26.45
N THR A 34 23.89 12.31 -25.54
CA THR A 34 23.43 11.14 -24.75
C THR A 34 22.07 11.52 -24.12
N ALA A 35 21.03 10.69 -24.27
CA ALA A 35 19.71 10.96 -23.66
C ALA A 35 19.35 9.89 -22.62
N SER A 36 19.33 10.27 -21.34
CA SER A 36 19.00 9.40 -20.21
C SER A 36 17.50 9.23 -20.00
N ASN A 37 16.85 8.49 -20.90
CA ASN A 37 15.47 8.01 -20.68
C ASN A 37 15.48 6.78 -19.76
N HIS A 38 15.16 6.98 -18.47
CA HIS A 38 14.86 5.87 -17.55
C HIS A 38 13.45 5.30 -17.82
N GLY A 39 13.34 4.54 -18.91
CA GLY A 39 12.21 3.64 -19.14
C GLY A 39 12.33 2.38 -18.28
N PHE A 40 11.19 1.83 -17.86
CA PHE A 40 11.12 0.52 -17.19
C PHE A 40 11.70 -0.58 -18.11
N PRO A 41 12.55 -1.50 -17.60
CA PRO A 41 13.01 -2.63 -18.40
C PRO A 41 11.87 -3.63 -18.63
N PRO A 42 11.74 -4.22 -19.83
CA PRO A 42 10.70 -5.19 -20.14
C PRO A 42 10.96 -6.57 -19.51
N SER A 43 9.92 -7.40 -19.50
CA SER A 43 9.93 -8.73 -18.90
C SER A 43 10.99 -9.65 -19.52
N GLY A 44 12.00 -10.02 -18.72
CA GLY A 44 13.01 -11.02 -19.08
C GLY A 44 12.62 -12.42 -18.60
N ASN A 45 12.73 -13.40 -19.48
CA ASN A 45 12.55 -14.82 -19.15
C ASN A 45 13.64 -15.30 -18.19
N HIS A 46 13.39 -15.23 -16.88
CA HIS A 46 14.20 -15.94 -15.90
C HIS A 46 13.82 -17.43 -15.88
N SER A 47 14.51 -18.20 -16.73
CA SER A 47 14.72 -19.63 -16.48
C SER A 47 15.25 -19.82 -15.05
N LEU A 48 14.68 -20.79 -14.31
CA LEU A 48 15.13 -21.08 -12.95
C LEU A 48 16.63 -21.42 -12.97
N PRO A 49 17.45 -20.89 -12.04
CA PRO A 49 18.79 -21.39 -11.82
C PRO A 49 18.72 -22.87 -11.46
N ASN A 50 19.49 -23.70 -12.17
CA ASN A 50 19.61 -25.12 -11.89
C ASN A 50 20.10 -25.32 -10.44
N HIS A 51 19.43 -26.17 -9.66
CA HIS A 51 19.71 -26.35 -8.23
C HIS A 51 21.05 -27.10 -8.02
N GLY A 52 22.16 -26.35 -7.99
CA GLY A 52 23.38 -26.80 -7.34
C GLY A 52 23.14 -26.96 -5.84
N SER A 53 23.68 -28.03 -5.25
CA SER A 53 23.69 -28.20 -3.79
C SER A 53 24.35 -26.96 -3.13
N PRO A 54 23.83 -26.42 -2.02
CA PRO A 54 24.45 -25.28 -1.32
C PRO A 54 25.86 -25.55 -0.78
N THR A 55 26.38 -26.77 -0.96
CA THR A 55 27.75 -27.19 -0.64
C THR A 55 28.72 -27.14 -1.83
N SER A 56 28.27 -26.92 -3.09
CA SER A 56 29.10 -27.15 -4.30
C SER A 56 30.18 -26.09 -4.58
N GLY A 57 30.54 -25.28 -3.60
CA GLY A 57 31.62 -24.28 -3.67
C GLY A 57 32.26 -23.97 -2.31
N MET A 58 32.04 -24.84 -1.31
CA MET A 58 32.49 -24.60 0.06
C MET A 58 33.92 -25.12 0.27
N PRO A 59 34.83 -24.37 0.91
CA PRO A 59 36.21 -24.81 1.13
C PRO A 59 36.29 -26.10 1.97
N PRO A 60 37.28 -26.97 1.74
CA PRO A 60 37.49 -28.16 2.56
C PRO A 60 37.63 -27.82 4.05
N GLY A 61 36.91 -28.54 4.90
CA GLY A 61 36.95 -28.36 6.37
C GLY A 61 35.98 -27.33 6.96
N VAL A 62 35.21 -26.60 6.14
CA VAL A 62 34.13 -25.73 6.63
C VAL A 62 32.92 -26.56 7.05
N ASP A 63 32.31 -26.22 8.19
CA ASP A 63 31.04 -26.82 8.65
C ASP A 63 29.88 -26.35 7.76
N PRO A 64 29.25 -27.24 6.96
CA PRO A 64 28.20 -26.86 6.03
C PRO A 64 26.91 -26.44 6.74
N PHE A 65 26.63 -26.98 7.93
CA PHE A 65 25.45 -26.60 8.70
C PHE A 65 25.60 -25.18 9.25
N ALA A 66 26.79 -24.85 9.75
CA ALA A 66 27.11 -23.50 10.22
C ALA A 66 27.02 -22.49 9.07
N ALA A 67 27.60 -22.78 7.90
CA ALA A 67 27.57 -21.88 6.74
C ALA A 67 26.14 -21.60 6.24
N VAL A 68 25.29 -22.62 6.11
CA VAL A 68 23.87 -22.44 5.74
C VAL A 68 23.12 -21.65 6.82
N SER A 69 23.38 -21.92 8.10
CA SER A 69 22.74 -21.17 9.19
C SER A 69 23.14 -19.68 9.21
N ALA A 70 24.39 -19.37 8.85
CA ALA A 70 24.90 -18.00 8.75
C ALA A 70 24.29 -17.26 7.55
N ALA A 71 24.09 -17.93 6.42
CA ALA A 71 23.39 -17.37 5.27
C ALA A 71 21.93 -17.02 5.61
N ILE A 72 21.20 -17.94 6.27
CA ILE A 72 19.83 -17.67 6.73
C ILE A 72 19.81 -16.52 7.74
N LEU A 73 20.73 -16.50 8.72
CA LEU A 73 20.83 -15.42 9.70
C LEU A 73 21.03 -14.06 9.00
N HIS A 74 21.94 -14.00 8.03
CA HIS A 74 22.21 -12.78 7.26
C HIS A 74 20.94 -12.22 6.61
N GLU A 75 20.16 -13.04 5.90
CA GLU A 75 18.90 -12.63 5.25
C GLU A 75 17.87 -12.06 6.25
N PHE A 76 17.77 -12.63 7.46
CA PHE A 76 16.79 -12.19 8.46
C PHE A 76 17.23 -11.00 9.31
N THR A 77 18.55 -10.76 9.47
CA THR A 77 19.08 -9.68 10.31
C THR A 77 19.82 -8.59 9.51
N GLN A 78 19.74 -8.58 8.17
CA GLN A 78 20.39 -7.56 7.36
C GLN A 78 19.89 -6.16 7.77
N PRO A 79 20.79 -5.22 8.14
CA PRO A 79 20.37 -3.87 8.50
C PRO A 79 19.86 -3.13 7.26
N LEU A 80 18.76 -2.41 7.42
CA LEU A 80 18.25 -1.49 6.41
C LEU A 80 19.29 -0.41 6.08
N SER A 81 19.30 0.06 4.83
CA SER A 81 20.20 1.14 4.41
C SER A 81 19.97 2.42 5.24
N ARG A 82 21.01 3.24 5.42
CA ARG A 82 20.89 4.53 6.15
C ARG A 82 19.79 5.41 5.55
N THR A 83 19.66 5.43 4.22
CA THR A 83 18.60 6.15 3.50
C THR A 83 17.22 5.60 3.82
N THR A 84 17.05 4.27 3.85
CA THR A 84 15.79 3.63 4.23
C THR A 84 15.40 3.97 5.67
N ILE A 85 16.35 3.94 6.60
CA ILE A 85 16.12 4.29 8.01
C ILE A 85 15.72 5.77 8.14
N ALA A 86 16.40 6.68 7.43
CA ALA A 86 16.06 8.10 7.41
C ALA A 86 14.64 8.35 6.86
N LEU A 87 14.27 7.71 5.75
CA LEU A 87 12.93 7.78 5.19
C LEU A 87 11.87 7.23 6.16
N LEU A 88 12.11 6.07 6.77
CA LEU A 88 11.22 5.49 7.78
C LEU A 88 11.04 6.41 9.00
N ALA A 89 12.10 7.09 9.45
CA ALA A 89 12.02 8.07 10.54
C ALA A 89 11.19 9.31 10.15
N ILE A 90 11.30 9.79 8.91
CA ILE A 90 10.48 10.87 8.37
C ILE A 90 9.00 10.46 8.29
N PHE A 91 8.69 9.26 7.77
CA PHE A 91 7.34 8.71 7.78
C PHE A 91 6.78 8.55 9.20
N LEU A 92 7.60 8.07 10.13
CA LEU A 92 7.22 7.93 11.55
C LEU A 92 6.84 9.28 12.16
N LEU A 93 7.61 10.35 11.90
CA LEU A 93 7.31 11.70 12.35
C LEU A 93 5.98 12.20 11.77
N PHE A 94 5.79 12.11 10.45
CA PHE A 94 4.56 12.59 9.81
C PHE A 94 3.32 11.80 10.28
N HIS A 95 3.37 10.48 10.38
CA HIS A 95 2.24 9.69 10.89
C HIS A 95 1.99 9.92 12.39
N SER A 96 3.02 10.22 13.20
CA SER A 96 2.82 10.62 14.59
C SER A 96 2.09 11.96 14.70
N LEU A 97 2.43 12.93 13.85
CA LEU A 97 1.73 14.21 13.77
C LEU A 97 0.28 14.04 13.29
N ILE A 98 0.04 13.27 12.22
CA ILE A 98 -1.31 12.97 11.70
C ILE A 98 -2.15 12.28 12.78
N ALA A 99 -1.63 11.24 13.44
CA ALA A 99 -2.31 10.58 14.54
C ALA A 99 -2.65 11.55 15.68
N GLY A 100 -1.72 12.42 16.07
CA GLY A 100 -1.93 13.45 17.09
C GLY A 100 -3.06 14.43 16.71
N PHE A 101 -3.02 15.00 15.50
CA PHE A 101 -4.07 15.90 15.01
C PHE A 101 -5.43 15.22 14.89
N SER A 102 -5.49 14.01 14.32
CA SER A 102 -6.74 13.24 14.23
C SER A 102 -7.32 12.93 15.61
N LEU A 103 -6.48 12.56 16.59
CA LEU A 103 -6.90 12.31 17.96
C LEU A 103 -7.44 13.58 18.64
N ILE A 104 -6.78 14.74 18.45
CA ILE A 104 -7.28 16.03 18.93
C ILE A 104 -8.66 16.34 18.34
N ILE A 105 -8.86 16.18 17.03
CA ILE A 105 -10.16 16.46 16.38
C ILE A 105 -11.26 15.52 16.89
N LEU A 106 -10.94 14.26 17.20
CA LEU A 106 -11.90 13.29 17.75
C LEU A 106 -12.27 13.58 19.21
N ILE A 107 -11.31 13.96 20.05
CA ILE A 107 -11.50 14.18 21.50
C ILE A 107 -12.01 15.59 21.82
N TRP A 108 -11.58 16.62 21.08
CA TRP A 108 -11.90 18.02 21.36
C TRP A 108 -13.40 18.32 21.54
N PRO A 109 -14.32 17.78 20.71
CA PRO A 109 -15.77 18.00 20.88
C PRO A 109 -16.39 17.19 22.02
N GLN A 110 -15.65 16.27 22.64
CA GLN A 110 -16.08 15.54 23.85
C GLN A 110 -15.71 16.32 25.12
N ILE A 111 -14.53 16.96 25.13
CA ILE A 111 -14.06 17.81 26.24
C ILE A 111 -14.78 19.16 26.24
N THR A 112 -14.88 19.82 25.08
CA THR A 112 -15.63 21.07 24.98
C THR A 112 -17.12 20.77 24.99
N ARG A 113 -17.83 21.26 26.01
CA ARG A 113 -19.29 21.05 26.25
C ARG A 113 -20.20 21.70 25.19
N GLN A 114 -19.67 22.05 24.02
CA GLN A 114 -20.43 22.55 22.88
C GLN A 114 -21.21 21.40 22.25
N ARG A 115 -22.54 21.51 22.29
CA ARG A 115 -23.48 20.59 21.62
C ARG A 115 -23.46 20.74 20.08
N ARG A 116 -22.29 20.60 19.45
CA ARG A 116 -22.27 20.24 18.02
C ARG A 116 -22.94 18.87 17.93
N ALA A 117 -24.07 18.80 17.22
CA ALA A 117 -24.75 17.53 17.02
C ALA A 117 -23.80 16.58 16.29
N GLN A 118 -23.23 15.61 17.03
CA GLN A 118 -22.38 14.55 16.50
C GLN A 118 -23.26 13.51 15.79
N TRP A 119 -23.97 13.95 14.75
CA TRP A 119 -24.62 13.02 13.84
C TRP A 119 -23.52 12.18 13.18
N LEU A 120 -23.67 10.86 13.20
CA LEU A 120 -22.79 9.94 12.45
C LEU A 120 -23.27 9.84 11.00
N ILE A 121 -24.59 9.73 10.85
CA ILE A 121 -25.31 9.65 9.58
C ILE A 121 -26.48 10.63 9.63
N ARG A 122 -26.70 11.39 8.55
CA ARG A 122 -27.81 12.33 8.39
C ARG A 122 -28.56 12.02 7.09
N LYS A 123 -29.89 11.95 7.16
CA LYS A 123 -30.76 11.82 5.98
C LYS A 123 -30.92 13.19 5.30
N SER A 124 -30.82 13.22 3.98
CA SER A 124 -31.22 14.34 3.12
C SER A 124 -32.22 13.86 2.07
N TYR A 125 -33.30 14.58 1.83
CA TYR A 125 -34.30 14.23 0.82
C TYR A 125 -34.07 15.11 -0.40
N ILE A 126 -33.69 14.49 -1.52
CA ILE A 126 -33.34 15.18 -2.77
C ILE A 126 -34.38 14.77 -3.83
N PRO A 127 -35.05 15.69 -4.53
CA PRO A 127 -35.95 15.35 -5.65
C PRO A 127 -35.17 14.67 -6.79
N ASN A 128 -35.78 13.69 -7.48
CA ASN A 128 -35.08 13.02 -8.59
C ASN A 128 -35.05 13.89 -9.86
N GLN A 129 -36.02 14.80 -10.01
CA GLN A 129 -36.11 15.73 -11.14
C GLN A 129 -36.44 17.17 -10.67
N PRO A 130 -36.02 18.22 -11.43
CA PRO A 130 -36.43 19.59 -11.17
C PRO A 130 -37.96 19.73 -11.18
N GLY A 131 -38.54 20.31 -10.13
CA GLY A 131 -39.98 20.49 -9.97
C GLY A 131 -40.75 19.28 -9.41
N GLU A 132 -40.09 18.13 -9.20
CA GLU A 132 -40.71 16.98 -8.56
C GLU A 132 -40.80 17.18 -7.03
N LYS A 133 -41.91 16.76 -6.39
CA LYS A 133 -41.96 16.70 -4.92
C LYS A 133 -40.92 15.69 -4.43
N THR A 134 -40.14 16.08 -3.43
CA THR A 134 -39.03 15.34 -2.80
C THR A 134 -39.13 13.81 -2.92
N CYS A 135 -38.07 13.17 -3.43
CA CYS A 135 -38.01 11.72 -3.53
C CYS A 135 -38.21 11.04 -2.16
N ASN A 136 -38.98 9.95 -2.14
CA ASN A 136 -39.22 9.15 -0.93
C ASN A 136 -37.94 8.51 -0.36
N THR A 137 -36.89 8.36 -1.18
CA THR A 137 -35.62 7.74 -0.78
C THR A 137 -34.62 8.79 -0.30
N PRO A 138 -34.26 8.83 1.00
CA PRO A 138 -33.25 9.76 1.49
C PRO A 138 -31.85 9.36 1.02
N LEU A 139 -31.03 10.34 0.65
CA LEU A 139 -29.58 10.21 0.58
C LEU A 139 -28.99 10.19 2.00
N TYR A 140 -28.12 9.24 2.31
CA TYR A 140 -27.43 9.17 3.59
C TYR A 140 -26.09 9.92 3.53
N LEU A 141 -26.00 11.08 4.16
CA LEU A 141 -24.74 11.76 4.39
C LEU A 141 -24.04 11.12 5.60
N ILE A 142 -22.77 10.80 5.46
CA ILE A 142 -21.90 10.39 6.58
C ILE A 142 -21.17 11.62 7.12
N ASN A 143 -20.81 11.61 8.40
CA ASN A 143 -19.99 12.66 8.99
C ASN A 143 -18.52 12.47 8.56
N THR A 144 -18.22 12.93 7.35
CA THR A 144 -16.90 12.82 6.70
C THR A 144 -15.79 13.29 7.63
N GLY A 145 -15.96 14.41 8.35
CA GLY A 145 -14.93 14.90 9.28
C GLY A 145 -14.59 13.89 10.37
N LEU A 146 -15.59 13.30 11.01
CA LEU A 146 -15.39 12.28 12.05
C LEU A 146 -14.78 11.00 11.49
N PHE A 147 -15.39 10.43 10.44
CA PHE A 147 -14.96 9.16 9.87
C PHE A 147 -13.57 9.26 9.21
N MET A 148 -13.25 10.37 8.55
CA MET A 148 -11.93 10.62 7.97
C MET A 148 -10.85 10.68 9.06
N CYS A 149 -11.09 11.41 10.15
CA CYS A 149 -10.14 11.45 11.27
C CYS A 149 -9.94 10.06 11.91
N LEU A 150 -11.00 9.26 12.02
CA LEU A 150 -10.90 7.89 12.55
C LEU A 150 -10.02 7.00 11.66
N VAL A 151 -10.24 6.97 10.35
CA VAL A 151 -9.42 6.14 9.45
C VAL A 151 -8.01 6.67 9.29
N GLN A 152 -7.78 7.99 9.31
CA GLN A 152 -6.44 8.58 9.30
C GLN A 152 -5.65 8.25 10.57
N LEU A 153 -6.29 8.25 11.74
CA LEU A 153 -5.70 7.81 12.99
C LEU A 153 -5.31 6.33 12.94
N LEU A 154 -6.26 5.45 12.57
CA LEU A 154 -6.03 4.01 12.53
C LEU A 154 -5.00 3.60 11.45
N GLY A 155 -5.02 4.27 10.30
CA GLY A 155 -4.01 4.14 9.24
C GLY A 155 -2.63 4.55 9.73
N SER A 156 -2.51 5.72 10.38
CA SER A 156 -1.24 6.21 10.91
C SER A 156 -0.67 5.33 12.03
N LEU A 157 -1.51 4.84 12.95
CA LEU A 157 -1.10 3.86 13.96
C LEU A 157 -0.62 2.54 13.32
N SER A 158 -1.25 2.11 12.24
CA SER A 158 -0.82 0.94 11.46
C SER A 158 0.54 1.18 10.80
N THR A 159 0.76 2.35 10.18
CA THR A 159 2.07 2.71 9.63
C THR A 159 3.16 2.77 10.69
N ILE A 160 2.89 3.39 11.85
CA ILE A 160 3.83 3.46 12.99
C ILE A 160 4.22 2.05 13.44
N ALA A 161 3.24 1.15 13.62
CA ALA A 161 3.50 -0.24 13.99
C ALA A 161 4.33 -0.99 12.93
N TYR A 162 4.04 -0.80 11.64
CA TYR A 162 4.82 -1.38 10.54
C TYR A 162 6.27 -0.88 10.54
N VAL A 163 6.50 0.44 10.67
CA VAL A 163 7.84 1.04 10.75
C VAL A 163 8.65 0.46 11.93
N CYS A 164 8.03 0.34 13.10
CA CYS A 164 8.65 -0.26 14.29
C CYS A 164 9.04 -1.73 14.08
N LEU A 165 8.22 -2.52 13.38
CA LEU A 165 8.52 -3.92 13.06
C LEU A 165 9.66 -4.06 12.02
N GLN A 166 9.86 -3.06 11.15
CA GLN A 166 10.90 -3.08 10.10
C GLN A 166 12.29 -2.63 10.59
N ILE A 167 12.37 -1.80 11.63
CA ILE A 167 13.66 -1.27 12.14
C ILE A 167 14.38 -2.26 13.07
N ASN A 168 13.63 -3.06 13.81
CA ASN A 168 14.16 -3.96 14.85
C ASN A 168 14.73 -5.34 14.43
N PRO A 169 14.47 -5.94 13.24
CA PRO A 169 14.97 -7.28 12.88
C PRO A 169 16.49 -7.41 12.94
N SER A 170 17.22 -6.36 12.58
CA SER A 170 18.70 -6.31 12.63
C SER A 170 19.29 -6.41 14.03
N ARG A 171 18.49 -6.24 15.09
CA ARG A 171 18.92 -6.32 16.49
C ARG A 171 18.82 -7.73 17.07
N SER A 172 18.00 -8.60 16.51
CA SER A 172 17.81 -9.95 17.03
C SER A 172 17.13 -10.87 16.01
N LEU A 173 17.78 -11.99 15.69
CA LEU A 173 17.16 -13.09 14.95
C LEU A 173 15.86 -13.58 15.62
N ASN A 174 15.82 -13.62 16.96
CA ASN A 174 14.62 -14.04 17.67
C ASN A 174 13.47 -13.04 17.45
N TYR A 175 13.75 -11.74 17.34
CA TYR A 175 12.75 -10.75 16.95
C TYR A 175 12.32 -10.95 15.48
N ALA A 176 13.28 -11.05 14.56
CA ALA A 176 13.02 -11.21 13.13
C ALA A 176 12.13 -12.43 12.81
N LEU A 177 12.33 -13.55 13.52
CA LEU A 177 11.57 -14.79 13.33
C LEU A 177 10.19 -14.82 14.01
N HIS A 178 9.82 -13.78 14.76
CA HIS A 178 8.51 -13.63 15.39
C HIS A 178 7.74 -12.37 14.95
N ALA A 179 8.41 -11.41 14.29
CA ALA A 179 7.79 -10.22 13.73
C ALA A 179 6.80 -10.56 12.62
N GLN A 180 5.60 -9.95 12.64
CA GLN A 180 4.57 -10.11 11.61
C GLN A 180 4.23 -8.76 10.95
N PRO A 181 5.15 -8.20 10.12
CA PRO A 181 4.95 -6.88 9.51
C PRO A 181 3.75 -6.82 8.54
N LEU A 182 3.31 -7.97 8.01
CA LEU A 182 2.22 -8.06 7.04
C LEU A 182 0.86 -7.63 7.59
N ILE A 183 0.62 -7.78 8.90
CA ILE A 183 -0.64 -7.34 9.54
C ILE A 183 -0.76 -5.80 9.50
N PRO A 184 0.14 -5.01 10.13
CA PRO A 184 0.04 -3.56 10.09
C PRO A 184 0.22 -2.98 8.67
N LEU A 185 1.01 -3.63 7.80
CA LEU A 185 1.09 -3.26 6.38
C LEU A 185 -0.27 -3.32 5.69
N GLY A 186 -1.01 -4.42 5.89
CA GLY A 186 -2.34 -4.58 5.32
C GLY A 186 -3.38 -3.65 5.94
N MET A 187 -3.33 -3.43 7.26
CA MET A 187 -4.23 -2.49 7.93
C MET A 187 -4.00 -1.05 7.45
N MET A 188 -2.75 -0.64 7.23
CA MET A 188 -2.40 0.64 6.61
C MET A 188 -3.10 0.80 5.24
N TYR A 189 -2.98 -0.18 4.34
CA TYR A 189 -3.68 -0.16 3.05
C TYR A 189 -5.22 -0.14 3.20
N LEU A 190 -5.78 -0.88 4.15
CA LEU A 190 -7.22 -0.91 4.39
C LEU A 190 -7.76 0.47 4.77
N PHE A 191 -7.10 1.14 5.73
CA PHE A 191 -7.54 2.46 6.18
C PHE A 191 -7.34 3.55 5.13
N GLU A 192 -6.27 3.47 4.34
CA GLU A 192 -6.04 4.38 3.21
C GLU A 192 -7.12 4.23 2.14
N MET A 193 -7.53 3.00 1.82
CA MET A 193 -8.66 2.75 0.91
C MET A 193 -9.97 3.30 1.49
N LEU A 194 -10.27 3.05 2.77
CA LEU A 194 -11.47 3.58 3.41
C LEU A 194 -11.50 5.12 3.42
N ALA A 195 -10.36 5.78 3.61
CA ALA A 195 -10.22 7.24 3.51
C ALA A 195 -10.60 7.76 2.12
N HIS A 196 -10.12 7.12 1.06
CA HIS A 196 -10.51 7.44 -0.32
C HIS A 196 -12.02 7.27 -0.55
N TRP A 197 -12.63 6.22 -0.01
CA TRP A 197 -14.07 5.96 -0.14
C TRP A 197 -14.92 6.99 0.62
N ILE A 198 -14.51 7.38 1.82
CA ILE A 198 -15.16 8.44 2.61
C ILE A 198 -15.10 9.79 1.86
N MET A 199 -13.95 10.13 1.24
CA MET A 199 -13.83 11.35 0.43
C MET A 199 -14.66 11.31 -0.85
N ALA A 200 -14.63 10.20 -1.60
CA ALA A 200 -15.42 10.05 -2.83
C ALA A 200 -16.92 10.16 -2.57
N HIS A 201 -17.40 9.58 -1.47
CA HIS A 201 -18.78 9.74 -1.01
C HIS A 201 -19.10 11.19 -0.66
N CYS A 202 -18.21 11.87 0.07
CA CYS A 202 -18.38 13.27 0.47
C CYS A 202 -18.55 14.20 -0.75
N PHE A 203 -17.64 14.11 -1.72
CA PHE A 203 -17.71 14.96 -2.92
C PHE A 203 -18.98 14.69 -3.74
N LEU A 204 -19.32 13.42 -3.97
CA LEU A 204 -20.54 13.06 -4.72
C LEU A 204 -21.82 13.55 -4.02
N THR A 205 -21.95 13.34 -2.71
CA THR A 205 -23.13 13.79 -1.97
C THR A 205 -23.25 15.31 -1.90
N LEU A 206 -22.12 16.04 -1.88
CA LEU A 206 -22.10 17.51 -1.99
C LEU A 206 -22.49 18.00 -3.39
N GLY A 207 -21.99 17.38 -4.46
CA GLY A 207 -22.33 17.72 -5.85
C GLY A 207 -23.84 17.59 -6.11
N ILE A 208 -24.42 16.42 -5.79
CA ILE A 208 -25.86 16.16 -5.92
C ILE A 208 -26.69 17.15 -5.09
N SER A 209 -26.27 17.47 -3.85
CA SER A 209 -26.97 18.43 -2.98
C SER A 209 -26.92 19.86 -3.53
N ARG A 210 -25.82 20.25 -4.20
CA ARG A 210 -25.65 21.58 -4.80
C ARG A 210 -26.50 21.74 -6.06
N ASP A 211 -26.50 20.74 -6.93
CA ASP A 211 -27.30 20.72 -8.16
C ASP A 211 -28.81 20.77 -7.88
N SER A 212 -29.26 20.08 -6.83
CA SER A 212 -30.64 20.15 -6.37
C SER A 212 -31.05 21.52 -5.84
N SER A 213 -30.15 22.24 -5.17
CA SER A 213 -30.46 23.53 -4.54
C SER A 213 -30.53 24.69 -5.53
N TYR A 214 -29.86 24.58 -6.69
CA TYR A 214 -29.87 25.61 -7.73
C TYR A 214 -31.03 25.47 -8.73
N SER A 215 -31.73 24.34 -8.72
CA SER A 215 -32.78 24.01 -9.69
C SER A 215 -34.15 24.62 -9.37
N THR A 216 -34.29 25.37 -8.25
CA THR A 216 -35.56 25.94 -7.78
C THR A 216 -35.82 27.40 -8.16
N ASP A 217 -34.78 28.23 -8.42
CA ASP A 217 -34.94 29.70 -8.38
C ASP A 217 -34.67 30.49 -9.67
N ILE A 218 -34.21 29.88 -10.79
CA ILE A 218 -33.98 30.63 -12.05
C ILE A 218 -34.49 29.88 -13.29
N PRO A 219 -35.48 30.42 -14.03
CA PRO A 219 -35.75 29.99 -15.39
C PRO A 219 -34.74 30.60 -16.37
N SER A 220 -34.18 29.74 -17.22
CA SER A 220 -33.44 30.02 -18.47
C SER A 220 -31.93 30.33 -18.44
N ARG A 221 -31.31 29.85 -19.53
CA ARG A 221 -30.16 30.45 -20.23
C ARG A 221 -28.72 30.20 -19.74
N SER A 222 -28.29 28.93 -19.76
CA SER A 222 -27.04 28.57 -20.47
C SER A 222 -26.96 27.08 -20.81
N ILE A 223 -27.41 26.70 -22.01
CA ILE A 223 -27.11 25.37 -22.59
C ILE A 223 -25.73 25.48 -23.27
N THR A 224 -24.66 25.39 -22.49
CA THR A 224 -23.30 25.25 -23.03
C THR A 224 -22.62 24.02 -22.46
N LYS A 225 -22.51 22.99 -23.32
CA LYS A 225 -21.67 21.79 -23.15
C LYS A 225 -22.09 20.86 -22.01
N SER A 226 -23.29 20.30 -22.16
CA SER A 226 -23.65 18.99 -21.62
C SER A 226 -22.70 17.91 -22.19
N LEU A 227 -21.60 17.66 -21.48
CA LEU A 227 -20.76 16.47 -21.66
C LEU A 227 -20.80 15.68 -20.35
N THR A 228 -21.64 14.64 -20.33
CA THR A 228 -21.70 13.60 -19.29
C THR A 228 -21.91 14.10 -17.84
N ARG A 229 -23.05 14.75 -17.56
CA ARG A 229 -23.48 15.00 -16.17
C ARG A 229 -23.92 13.67 -15.52
N TRP A 230 -23.04 13.04 -14.76
CA TRP A 230 -23.34 11.81 -14.03
C TRP A 230 -24.21 12.14 -12.81
N ASN A 231 -25.51 11.86 -12.89
CA ASN A 231 -26.48 12.10 -11.81
C ASN A 231 -27.06 10.75 -11.29
N PRO A 232 -26.34 10.04 -10.41
CA PRO A 232 -26.79 8.75 -9.88
C PRO A 232 -27.94 8.92 -8.89
N SER A 233 -28.89 7.98 -8.86
CA SER A 233 -30.02 8.03 -7.91
C SER A 233 -29.54 7.89 -6.45
N PRO A 234 -30.23 8.52 -5.47
CA PRO A 234 -29.87 8.39 -4.06
C PRO A 234 -29.81 6.93 -3.58
N MET A 235 -30.70 6.06 -4.09
CA MET A 235 -30.69 4.63 -3.80
C MET A 235 -29.39 3.96 -4.27
N PHE A 236 -28.94 4.26 -5.51
CA PHE A 236 -27.70 3.72 -6.04
C PHE A 236 -26.50 4.17 -5.21
N VAL A 237 -26.40 5.47 -4.89
CA VAL A 237 -25.31 6.02 -4.08
C VAL A 237 -25.26 5.34 -2.71
N ASN A 238 -26.39 5.27 -2.01
CA ASN A 238 -26.49 4.64 -0.69
C ASN A 238 -26.04 3.17 -0.71
N VAL A 239 -26.56 2.35 -1.64
CA VAL A 239 -26.23 0.92 -1.73
C VAL A 239 -24.77 0.74 -2.12
N PHE A 240 -24.27 1.49 -3.10
CA PHE A 240 -22.92 1.34 -3.60
C PHE A 240 -21.86 1.73 -2.53
N PHE A 241 -22.03 2.89 -1.89
CA PHE A 241 -21.10 3.36 -0.85
C PHE A 241 -21.28 2.66 0.52
N ALA A 242 -22.35 1.89 0.73
CA ALA A 242 -22.44 0.96 1.85
C ALA A 242 -21.79 -0.40 1.54
N CYS A 243 -22.23 -1.06 0.46
CA CYS A 243 -21.81 -2.43 0.15
C CYS A 243 -20.36 -2.53 -0.34
N PHE A 244 -19.90 -1.60 -1.19
CA PHE A 244 -18.57 -1.74 -1.80
C PHE A 244 -17.42 -1.59 -0.78
N PRO A 245 -17.43 -0.61 0.16
CA PRO A 245 -16.44 -0.57 1.23
C PRO A 245 -16.46 -1.79 2.15
N ILE A 246 -17.62 -2.39 2.43
CA ILE A 246 -17.71 -3.64 3.19
C ILE A 246 -17.01 -4.79 2.42
N CYS A 247 -17.24 -4.91 1.12
CA CYS A 247 -16.54 -5.90 0.28
C CYS A 247 -15.03 -5.68 0.26
N ILE A 248 -14.54 -4.43 0.23
CA ILE A 248 -13.12 -4.10 0.37
C ILE A 248 -12.59 -4.56 1.73
N VAL A 249 -13.27 -4.23 2.84
CA VAL A 249 -12.87 -4.61 4.20
C VAL A 249 -12.74 -6.12 4.31
N VAL A 250 -13.74 -6.87 3.86
CA VAL A 250 -13.75 -8.34 3.90
C VAL A 250 -12.63 -8.92 3.03
N GLY A 251 -12.47 -8.43 1.80
CA GLY A 251 -11.44 -8.90 0.86
C GLY A 251 -10.03 -8.64 1.35
N ILE A 252 -9.73 -7.42 1.79
CA ILE A 252 -8.41 -7.04 2.32
C ILE A 252 -8.14 -7.78 3.63
N THR A 253 -9.09 -7.82 4.58
CA THR A 253 -8.90 -8.53 5.86
C THR A 253 -8.67 -10.03 5.64
N GLY A 254 -9.41 -10.66 4.71
CA GLY A 254 -9.19 -12.05 4.32
C GLY A 254 -7.80 -12.30 3.73
N ALA A 255 -7.30 -11.39 2.88
CA ALA A 255 -5.95 -11.44 2.34
C ALA A 255 -4.88 -11.28 3.45
N ILE A 256 -5.09 -10.35 4.39
CA ILE A 256 -4.20 -10.13 5.54
C ILE A 256 -4.12 -11.38 6.41
N LEU A 257 -5.25 -11.92 6.85
CA LEU A 257 -5.30 -13.10 7.72
C LEU A 257 -4.62 -14.31 7.08
N ARG A 258 -4.91 -14.57 5.80
CA ARG A 258 -4.32 -15.69 5.06
C ARG A 258 -2.83 -15.49 4.79
N GLY A 259 -2.41 -14.26 4.45
CA GLY A 259 -1.01 -13.90 4.27
C GLY A 259 -0.20 -14.00 5.57
N ALA A 260 -0.73 -13.50 6.69
CA ALA A 260 -0.10 -13.56 7.99
C ALA A 260 0.03 -15.02 8.51
N ALA A 261 -1.00 -15.85 8.28
CA ALA A 261 -0.92 -17.29 8.56
C ALA A 261 0.16 -17.98 7.70
N GLY A 262 0.21 -17.67 6.39
CA GLY A 262 1.24 -18.20 5.49
C GLY A 262 2.67 -17.80 5.89
N LEU A 263 2.87 -16.52 6.24
CA LEU A 263 4.15 -16.04 6.78
C LEU A 263 4.50 -16.72 8.11
N GLY A 264 3.52 -16.91 9.00
CA GLY A 264 3.72 -17.62 10.26
C GLY A 264 4.17 -19.08 10.09
N ILE A 265 3.68 -19.77 9.06
CA ILE A 265 4.16 -21.11 8.68
C ILE A 265 5.62 -21.04 8.22
N ILE A 266 5.96 -20.13 7.30
CA ILE A 266 7.34 -19.98 6.80
C ILE A 266 8.30 -19.68 7.97
N LEU A 267 7.97 -18.72 8.85
CA LEU A 267 8.78 -18.37 10.02
C LEU A 267 8.89 -19.52 11.05
N SER A 268 7.90 -20.41 11.15
CA SER A 268 8.01 -21.61 12.00
C SER A 268 8.91 -22.68 11.38
N GLN A 269 8.83 -22.89 10.07
CA GLN A 269 9.73 -23.78 9.32
C GLN A 269 11.17 -23.28 9.38
N THR A 270 11.44 -21.98 9.20
CA THR A 270 12.78 -21.38 9.35
C THR A 270 13.35 -21.60 10.76
N ARG A 271 12.55 -21.39 11.82
CA ARG A 271 12.98 -21.67 13.21
C ARG A 271 13.34 -23.15 13.42
N ARG A 272 12.55 -24.07 12.85
CA ARG A 272 12.80 -25.52 12.94
C ARG A 272 14.07 -25.92 12.18
N MET A 273 14.26 -25.39 10.97
CA MET A 273 15.46 -25.58 10.16
C MET A 273 16.72 -25.07 10.86
N LEU A 274 16.72 -23.84 11.40
CA LEU A 274 17.85 -23.29 12.15
C LEU A 274 18.23 -24.14 13.38
N LYS A 275 17.24 -24.70 14.08
CA LYS A 275 17.47 -25.64 15.19
C LYS A 275 18.16 -26.93 14.72
N LEU A 276 17.75 -27.49 13.58
CA LEU A 276 18.37 -28.67 12.99
C LEU A 276 19.77 -28.43 12.47
N LEU A 277 20.03 -27.27 11.85
CA LEU A 277 21.38 -26.88 11.43
C LEU A 277 22.32 -26.77 12.65
N SER A 278 21.87 -26.13 13.74
CA SER A 278 22.61 -26.07 15.01
C SER A 278 22.92 -27.47 15.58
N GLN A 279 21.97 -28.39 15.52
CA GLN A 279 22.18 -29.80 15.91
C GLN A 279 23.15 -30.54 14.96
N GLY A 280 23.10 -30.24 13.66
CA GLY A 280 24.04 -30.75 12.66
C GLY A 280 25.48 -30.34 12.96
N THR A 281 25.71 -29.04 13.19
CA THR A 281 27.00 -28.49 13.64
C THR A 281 27.52 -29.19 14.90
N GLY A 282 26.67 -29.38 15.92
CA GLY A 282 27.06 -30.06 17.16
C GLY A 282 27.47 -31.51 16.93
N THR A 283 26.68 -32.25 16.14
CA THR A 283 26.91 -33.67 15.85
C THR A 283 28.14 -33.87 14.95
N LEU A 284 28.37 -32.97 13.99
CA LEU A 284 29.56 -32.97 13.13
C LEU A 284 30.84 -32.75 13.95
N LYS A 285 30.83 -31.79 14.90
CA LYS A 285 31.95 -31.58 15.83
C LYS A 285 32.20 -32.80 16.73
N GLN A 286 31.15 -33.50 17.16
CA GLN A 286 31.29 -34.75 17.93
C GLN A 286 31.92 -35.87 17.09
N LEU A 287 31.57 -35.99 15.80
CA LEU A 287 32.15 -36.96 14.87
C LEU A 287 33.64 -36.67 14.60
N GLN A 288 34.01 -35.39 14.52
CA GLN A 288 35.38 -34.91 14.25
C GLN A 288 36.28 -34.88 15.50
N ALA A 289 35.74 -35.12 16.70
CA ALA A 289 36.51 -35.02 17.94
C ALA A 289 37.59 -36.12 18.03
N PRO A 290 38.89 -35.78 18.25
CA PRO A 290 39.97 -36.76 18.31
C PRO A 290 39.77 -37.83 19.40
N SER A 291 39.14 -37.44 20.51
CA SER A 291 38.83 -38.30 21.67
C SER A 291 37.56 -39.14 21.52
N ALA A 292 36.81 -39.03 20.43
CA ALA A 292 35.57 -39.78 20.24
C ALA A 292 35.85 -41.28 20.01
N THR A 293 35.23 -42.12 20.84
CA THR A 293 35.24 -43.59 20.69
C THR A 293 34.54 -44.02 19.39
N GLN A 294 34.86 -45.20 18.88
CA GLN A 294 34.24 -45.74 17.65
C GLN A 294 32.70 -45.85 17.78
N TYR A 295 32.20 -46.21 18.97
CA TYR A 295 30.75 -46.21 19.25
C TYR A 295 30.15 -44.80 19.13
N GLN A 296 30.77 -43.78 19.73
CA GLN A 296 30.30 -42.40 19.62
C GLN A 296 30.34 -41.88 18.17
N ARG A 297 31.35 -42.26 17.38
CA ARG A 297 31.41 -41.93 15.94
C ARG A 297 30.26 -42.57 15.16
N ASN A 298 29.94 -43.83 15.40
CA ASN A 298 28.83 -44.53 14.76
C ASN A 298 27.47 -43.87 15.12
N VAL A 299 27.27 -43.51 16.39
CA VAL A 299 26.06 -42.79 16.85
C VAL A 299 25.98 -41.40 16.22
N ALA A 300 27.08 -40.65 16.16
CA ALA A 300 27.13 -39.33 15.52
C ALA A 300 26.84 -39.40 14.01
N ALA A 301 27.38 -40.40 13.31
CA ALA A 301 27.11 -40.63 11.89
C ALA A 301 25.62 -40.94 11.62
N SER A 302 25.01 -41.81 12.44
CA SER A 302 23.57 -42.12 12.36
C SER A 302 22.69 -40.88 12.64
N ASN A 303 23.07 -40.08 13.64
CA ASN A 303 22.38 -38.82 13.95
C ASN A 303 22.51 -37.79 12.82
N LEU A 304 23.67 -37.67 12.17
CA LEU A 304 23.84 -36.81 11.00
C LEU A 304 22.98 -37.26 9.81
N GLN A 305 22.91 -38.56 9.52
CA GLN A 305 22.01 -39.09 8.49
C GLN A 305 20.54 -38.74 8.79
N ARG A 306 20.11 -38.86 10.05
CA ARG A 306 18.76 -38.47 10.48
C ARG A 306 18.51 -36.97 10.33
N ILE A 307 19.45 -36.12 10.73
CA ILE A 307 19.36 -34.66 10.58
C ILE A 307 19.29 -34.28 9.10
N GLN A 308 20.10 -34.91 8.25
CA GLN A 308 20.08 -34.69 6.80
C GLN A 308 18.73 -35.06 6.19
N ALA A 309 18.16 -36.23 6.55
CA ALA A 309 16.85 -36.65 6.07
C ALA A 309 15.73 -35.69 6.50
N GLU A 310 15.74 -35.24 7.75
CA GLU A 310 14.76 -34.27 8.28
C GLU A 310 14.90 -32.89 7.61
N LEU A 311 16.13 -32.41 7.36
CA LEU A 311 16.37 -31.18 6.60
C LEU A 311 15.87 -31.29 5.16
N THR A 312 16.09 -32.43 4.48
CA THR A 312 15.57 -32.68 3.13
C THR A 312 14.04 -32.67 3.11
N ALA A 313 13.39 -33.33 4.07
CA ALA A 313 11.93 -33.33 4.20
C ALA A 313 11.37 -31.92 4.42
N GLN A 314 11.97 -31.14 5.34
CA GLN A 314 11.55 -29.76 5.59
C GLN A 314 11.82 -28.82 4.42
N THR A 315 12.89 -29.03 3.65
CA THR A 315 13.17 -28.24 2.45
C THR A 315 12.06 -28.45 1.41
N HIS A 316 11.65 -29.70 1.17
CA HIS A 316 10.57 -30.03 0.26
C HIS A 316 9.21 -29.47 0.73
N GLU A 317 8.89 -29.58 2.03
CA GLU A 317 7.69 -29.00 2.62
C GLU A 317 7.68 -27.46 2.50
N SER A 318 8.80 -26.81 2.78
CA SER A 318 8.98 -25.35 2.69
C SER A 318 8.84 -24.88 1.24
N GLN A 319 9.37 -25.61 0.26
CA GLN A 319 9.22 -25.31 -1.16
C GLN A 319 7.74 -25.38 -1.59
N SER A 320 7.01 -26.41 -1.16
CA SER A 320 5.56 -26.53 -1.44
C SER A 320 4.76 -25.37 -0.84
N ASN A 321 5.06 -25.02 0.42
CA ASN A 321 4.42 -23.88 1.09
C ASN A 321 4.79 -22.53 0.45
N LEU A 322 6.03 -22.36 0.00
CA LEU A 322 6.48 -21.15 -0.70
C LEU A 322 5.77 -20.97 -2.05
N VAL A 323 5.69 -22.02 -2.88
CA VAL A 323 4.96 -21.98 -4.17
C VAL A 323 3.49 -21.61 -3.92
N ARG A 324 2.87 -22.22 -2.90
CA ARG A 324 1.50 -21.93 -2.47
C ARG A 324 1.35 -20.47 -1.98
N ALA A 325 2.30 -19.94 -1.22
CA ALA A 325 2.31 -18.56 -0.75
C ALA A 325 2.46 -17.55 -1.92
N ILE A 326 3.35 -17.81 -2.87
CA ILE A 326 3.53 -16.99 -4.09
C ILE A 326 2.25 -16.97 -4.92
N TYR A 327 1.59 -18.12 -5.09
CA TYR A 327 0.31 -18.21 -5.78
C TYR A 327 -0.77 -17.33 -5.11
N TYR A 328 -0.94 -17.45 -3.79
CA TYR A 328 -1.89 -16.61 -3.05
C TYR A 328 -1.53 -15.13 -3.06
N GLN A 329 -0.24 -14.77 -3.01
CA GLN A 329 0.21 -13.39 -3.11
C GLN A 329 -0.17 -12.79 -4.46
N ARG A 330 0.02 -13.52 -5.57
CA ARG A 330 -0.41 -13.08 -6.91
C ARG A 330 -1.91 -12.83 -6.98
N TRP A 331 -2.73 -13.73 -6.45
CA TRP A 331 -4.19 -13.55 -6.41
C TRP A 331 -4.62 -12.38 -5.51
N SER A 332 -3.98 -12.20 -4.35
CA SER A 332 -4.24 -11.08 -3.45
C SER A 332 -3.89 -9.74 -4.09
N SER A 333 -2.74 -9.67 -4.78
CA SER A 333 -2.34 -8.49 -5.56
C SER A 333 -3.31 -8.22 -6.72
N ALA A 334 -3.75 -9.25 -7.46
CA ALA A 334 -4.71 -9.08 -8.56
C ALA A 334 -6.07 -8.56 -8.07
N LEU A 335 -6.59 -9.11 -6.96
CA LEU A 335 -7.79 -8.62 -6.29
C LEU A 335 -7.62 -7.17 -5.82
N TYR A 336 -6.48 -6.84 -5.21
CA TYR A 336 -6.16 -5.48 -4.78
C TYR A 336 -6.13 -4.50 -5.96
N PHE A 337 -5.43 -4.83 -7.06
CA PHE A 337 -5.42 -3.98 -8.25
C PHE A 337 -6.81 -3.77 -8.84
N ALA A 338 -7.66 -4.80 -8.88
CA ALA A 338 -9.05 -4.67 -9.31
C ALA A 338 -9.85 -3.70 -8.40
N LEU A 339 -9.74 -3.84 -7.08
CA LEU A 339 -10.41 -2.95 -6.12
C LEU A 339 -9.91 -1.50 -6.21
N VAL A 340 -8.61 -1.30 -6.41
CA VAL A 340 -8.01 0.02 -6.65
C VAL A 340 -8.51 0.60 -7.98
N SER A 341 -8.54 -0.17 -9.07
CA SER A 341 -9.07 0.29 -10.36
C SER A 341 -10.53 0.75 -10.27
N VAL A 342 -11.39 -0.01 -9.58
CA VAL A 342 -12.78 0.42 -9.34
C VAL A 342 -12.84 1.68 -8.48
N THR A 343 -12.03 1.77 -7.43
CA THR A 343 -11.95 2.97 -6.57
C THR A 343 -11.50 4.20 -7.36
N CYS A 344 -10.48 4.08 -8.21
CA CYS A 344 -10.02 5.17 -9.08
C CYS A 344 -11.07 5.59 -10.12
N LEU A 345 -11.83 4.63 -10.67
CA LEU A 345 -12.94 4.92 -11.58
C LEU A 345 -14.04 5.72 -10.87
N VAL A 346 -14.46 5.26 -9.68
CA VAL A 346 -15.47 5.91 -8.84
C VAL A 346 -15.04 7.31 -8.43
N SER A 347 -13.79 7.51 -7.99
CA SER A 347 -13.27 8.83 -7.66
C SER A 347 -13.26 9.76 -8.88
N LYS A 348 -12.87 9.28 -10.07
CA LYS A 348 -12.93 10.08 -11.30
C LYS A 348 -14.35 10.46 -11.73
N LEU A 349 -15.34 9.62 -11.44
CA LEU A 349 -16.75 9.94 -11.67
C LEU A 349 -17.27 10.93 -10.62
N SER A 350 -16.91 10.74 -9.35
CA SER A 350 -17.30 11.61 -8.23
C SER A 350 -16.65 13.00 -8.25
N LEU A 351 -15.49 13.16 -8.91
CA LEU A 351 -14.88 14.48 -9.18
C LEU A 351 -15.45 15.19 -10.42
N ARG A 352 -16.33 14.53 -11.19
CA ARG A 352 -16.98 15.08 -12.39
C ARG A 352 -18.47 15.39 -12.19
N ALA A 353 -19.00 15.07 -11.01
CA ALA A 353 -20.31 15.49 -10.50
C ALA A 353 -20.14 16.61 -9.48
#